data_AF-A0A1G1W807-F1
#
_entry.id   AF-A0A1G1W807-F1
#
_cell.length_a   1.000
_cell.length_b   1.000
_cell.length_c   1.000
_cell.angle_alpha   90.00
_cell.angle_beta   90.00
_cell.angle_gamma   90.00
#
_symmetry.space_group_name_H-M   'P 1'
#
loop_
_entity.id
_entity.type
_entity.pdbx_description
1 polymer ?
#
loop_
_entity_poly.entity_id
_entity_poly.type
_entity_poly.pdbx_seq_one_letter_code
_entity_poly.pdbx_strand_id
1 'polypeptide(L)' 'MRNGQDVHPGAAACDWSYLPENTQFRIVGIDTIFTCEDTGNAVIGWTIDIWVLYGSQGKELLRKVGTSITIEIVVLTPV' A
#
# COMPACT_ATOMS: atom_id res chain seq x y z
N MET A 1 -5.15 1.77 -12.21
CA MET A 1 -5.53 1.83 -10.78
C MET A 1 -6.86 2.56 -10.65
N ARG A 2 -7.56 2.48 -9.51
CA ARG A 2 -8.86 3.13 -9.33
C ARG A 2 -8.80 4.66 -9.42
N ASN A 3 -7.67 5.28 -9.09
CA ASN A 3 -7.42 6.72 -9.26
C ASN A 3 -7.21 7.16 -10.73
N GLY A 4 -7.25 6.22 -11.70
CA GLY A 4 -7.06 6.49 -13.12
C GLY A 4 -5.61 6.54 -13.59
N GLN A 5 -4.62 6.39 -12.71
CA GLN A 5 -3.21 6.33 -13.08
C GLN A 5 -2.77 4.91 -13.47
N ASP A 6 -1.66 4.84 -14.22
CA ASP A 6 -0.95 3.59 -14.52
C ASP A 6 -0.26 3.04 -13.27
N VAL A 7 -0.17 1.72 -13.18
CA VAL A 7 0.49 1.06 -12.04
C VAL A 7 1.97 1.47 -11.99
N HIS A 8 2.50 1.71 -10.79
CA HIS A 8 3.91 2.04 -10.61
C HIS A 8 4.45 1.57 -9.26
N PRO A 9 5.79 1.48 -9.10
CA PRO A 9 6.40 1.23 -7.79
C PRO A 9 5.92 2.26 -6.76
N GLY A 10 5.59 1.80 -5.56
CA GLY A 10 5.04 2.64 -4.48
C GLY A 10 3.51 2.73 -4.46
N ALA A 11 2.82 2.25 -5.50
CA ALA A 11 1.37 2.16 -5.47
C ALA A 11 0.90 1.02 -4.56
N ALA A 12 -0.17 1.29 -3.81
CA ALA A 12 -0.86 0.30 -2.99
C ALA A 12 -2.38 0.35 -3.22
N ALA A 13 -3.01 -0.81 -3.20
CA ALA A 13 -4.45 -0.91 -3.03
C ALA A 13 -4.79 -0.90 -1.53
N CYS A 14 -5.78 -0.08 -1.17
CA CYS A 14 -6.25 0.09 0.20
C CYS A 14 -7.78 0.11 0.24
N ASP A 15 -8.37 -0.13 1.42
CA ASP A 15 -9.78 0.20 1.65
C ASP A 15 -9.89 1.70 1.99
N TRP A 16 -10.47 2.48 1.07
CA TRP A 16 -10.59 3.94 1.21
C TRP A 16 -11.47 4.40 2.38
N SER A 17 -12.26 3.51 2.99
CA SER A 17 -12.98 3.84 4.24
C SER A 17 -12.07 3.84 5.49
N TYR A 18 -10.88 3.24 5.40
CA TYR A 18 -9.88 3.18 6.46
C TYR A 18 -8.62 3.99 6.14
N LEU A 19 -8.17 3.92 4.88
CA LEU A 19 -7.02 4.64 4.34
C LEU A 19 -7.46 5.35 3.06
N PRO A 20 -7.94 6.62 3.15
CA PRO A 20 -8.45 7.36 2.01
C PRO A 20 -7.49 7.42 0.82
N GLU A 21 -8.04 7.63 -0.36
CA GLU A 21 -7.25 7.87 -1.58
C GLU A 21 -6.17 8.92 -1.35
N ASN A 22 -4.97 8.68 -1.89
CA ASN A 22 -3.76 9.49 -1.73
C ASN A 22 -3.16 9.51 -0.31
N THR A 23 -3.65 8.70 0.63
CA THR A 23 -2.95 8.52 1.92
C THR A 23 -1.56 7.94 1.65
N GLN A 24 -0.54 8.60 2.20
CA GLN A 24 0.85 8.14 2.13
C GLN A 24 1.24 7.50 3.45
N PHE A 25 1.86 6.33 3.38
CA PHE A 25 2.34 5.61 4.56
C PHE A 25 3.72 5.00 4.30
N ARG A 26 4.42 4.69 5.39
CA ARG A 26 5.64 3.88 5.37
C ARG A 26 5.43 2.63 6.21
N ILE A 27 6.02 1.52 5.79
CA ILE A 27 6.08 0.32 6.63
C ILE A 27 7.26 0.48 7.59
N VAL A 28 7.04 0.25 8.88
CA VAL A 28 8.13 0.29 9.87
C VAL A 28 9.20 -0.74 9.48
N GLY A 29 10.45 -0.27 9.33
CA GLY A 29 11.58 -1.09 8.87
C GLY A 29 11.81 -1.10 7.35
N ILE A 30 11.01 -0.36 6.58
CA ILE A 30 11.17 -0.15 5.13
C ILE A 30 11.28 1.35 4.85
N ASP A 31 12.33 1.74 4.15
CA ASP A 31 12.56 3.13 3.74
C ASP A 31 11.94 3.39 2.36
N THR A 32 10.62 3.25 2.30
CA THR A 32 9.82 3.47 1.08
C THR A 32 8.46 4.03 1.49
N ILE A 33 8.05 5.09 0.81
CA ILE A 33 6.70 5.65 0.95
C ILE A 33 5.81 4.97 -0.08
N PHE A 34 4.66 4.54 0.38
CA PHE A 34 3.59 3.97 -0.43
C PHE A 34 2.39 4.90 -0.43
N THR A 35 1.63 4.89 -1.52
CA THR A 35 0.42 5.71 -1.68
C THR A 35 -0.78 4.82 -1.96
N CYS A 36 -1.88 5.05 -1.24
CA CYS A 36 -3.16 4.39 -1.52
C CYS A 36 -3.80 4.98 -2.80
N GLU A 37 -3.62 4.29 -3.92
CA GLU A 37 -3.99 4.75 -5.28
C GLU A 37 -4.97 3.80 -5.98
N ASP A 38 -5.15 2.61 -5.42
CA ASP A 38 -6.04 1.58 -5.94
C ASP A 38 -6.95 0.98 -4.86
N THR A 39 -7.91 0.16 -5.28
CA THR A 39 -8.74 -0.66 -4.41
C THR A 39 -8.91 -2.04 -5.03
N GLY A 40 -9.23 -3.06 -4.23
CA GLY A 40 -9.56 -4.38 -4.74
C GLY A 40 -10.69 -5.02 -3.95
N ASN A 41 -11.46 -5.91 -4.58
CA ASN A 41 -12.58 -6.60 -3.91
C ASN A 41 -12.13 -7.45 -2.71
N ALA A 42 -10.86 -7.83 -2.64
CA ALA A 42 -10.26 -8.58 -1.52
C ALA A 42 -9.49 -7.69 -0.54
N VAL A 43 -9.37 -6.38 -0.81
CA VAL A 43 -8.63 -5.42 0.01
C VAL A 43 -9.64 -4.65 0.86
N ILE A 44 -9.91 -5.19 2.06
CA ILE A 44 -10.97 -4.71 2.96
C ILE A 44 -10.36 -4.40 4.33
N GLY A 45 -10.84 -3.35 4.99
CA GLY A 45 -10.36 -2.92 6.30
C GLY A 45 -8.89 -2.49 6.27
N TRP A 46 -8.08 -3.01 7.21
CA TRP A 46 -6.65 -2.72 7.31
C TRP A 46 -5.76 -3.56 6.38
N THR A 47 -6.35 -4.24 5.40
CA THR A 47 -5.59 -4.98 4.38
C THR A 47 -4.97 -4.00 3.40
N ILE A 48 -3.68 -4.18 3.10
CA ILE A 48 -2.93 -3.40 2.11
C ILE A 48 -2.34 -4.37 1.10
N ASP A 49 -2.57 -4.12 -0.18
CA ASP A 49 -1.93 -4.87 -1.28
C ASP A 49 -0.93 -3.96 -2.00
N ILE A 50 0.35 -4.33 -1.97
CA ILE A 50 1.44 -3.49 -2.48
C ILE A 50 1.82 -3.97 -3.86
N TRP A 51 1.77 -3.07 -4.82
CA TRP A 51 2.21 -3.37 -6.17
C TRP A 51 3.75 -3.50 -6.21
N VAL A 52 4.22 -4.58 -6.82
CA VAL A 52 5.63 -4.83 -7.11
C VAL A 52 5.77 -5.32 -8.55
N LEU A 53 6.88 -4.97 -9.20
CA LEU A 53 7.10 -5.30 -10.61
C LEU A 53 7.36 -6.80 -10.81
N TYR A 54 8.06 -7.43 -9.88
CA TYR A 54 8.43 -8.85 -9.97
C TYR A 54 7.99 -9.65 -8.75
N GLY A 55 7.55 -10.89 -8.98
CA GLY A 55 7.18 -11.79 -7.88
C GLY A 55 8.32 -12.10 -6.90
N SER A 56 9.59 -11.99 -7.33
CA SER A 56 10.76 -12.09 -6.43
C SER A 56 10.82 -10.94 -5.43
N GLN A 57 10.50 -9.71 -5.86
CA GLN A 57 10.45 -8.53 -4.98
C GLN A 57 9.33 -8.69 -3.94
N GLY A 58 8.16 -9.21 -4.35
CA GLY A 58 7.07 -9.50 -3.42
C GLY A 58 7.48 -10.52 -2.35
N LYS A 59 8.17 -11.59 -2.75
CA LYS A 59 8.71 -12.59 -1.80
C LYS A 59 9.75 -11.99 -0.86
N GLU A 60 10.62 -11.11 -1.35
CA GLU A 60 11.62 -10.44 -0.52
C GLU A 60 10.97 -9.49 0.48
N LEU A 61 10.00 -8.69 0.04
CA LEU A 61 9.22 -7.80 0.91
C LEU A 61 8.54 -8.61 2.02
N LEU A 62 7.82 -9.68 1.67
CA LEU A 62 7.17 -10.57 2.64
C LEU A 62 8.15 -11.21 3.62
N ARG A 63 9.37 -11.59 3.18
CA ARG A 63 10.40 -12.10 4.11
C ARG A 63 10.88 -11.03 5.09
N LYS A 64 10.93 -9.77 4.65
CA LYS A 64 11.44 -8.66 5.45
C LYS A 64 10.43 -8.15 6.46
N VAL A 65 9.15 -8.03 6.08
CA VAL A 65 8.11 -7.41 6.91
C VAL A 65 7.06 -8.40 7.44
N GLY A 66 7.03 -9.63 6.92
CA GLY A 66 6.01 -10.62 7.25
C GLY A 66 4.65 -10.32 6.61
N THR A 67 3.61 -11.01 7.09
CA THR A 67 2.21 -10.82 6.66
C THR A 67 1.42 -9.91 7.59
N SER A 68 2.06 -9.37 8.62
CA SER A 68 1.48 -8.43 9.56
C SER A 68 2.48 -7.30 9.75
N ILE A 69 2.08 -6.11 9.32
CA ILE A 69 2.95 -4.94 9.25
C ILE A 69 2.45 -3.86 10.20
N THR A 70 3.39 -3.06 10.71
CA THR A 70 3.05 -1.76 11.32
C THR A 70 3.34 -0.69 10.28
N ILE A 71 2.39 0.20 10.06
CA ILE A 71 2.59 1.37 9.20
C ILE A 71 2.61 2.64 10.03
N GLU A 72 3.30 3.64 9.49
CA GLU A 72 3.15 5.01 9.95
C GLU A 72 2.58 5.85 8.81
N ILE A 73 1.54 6.62 9.11
CA ILE A 73 0.93 7.52 8.15
C ILE A 73 1.81 8.77 8.05
N VAL A 74 2.30 9.04 6.84
CA VAL A 74 3.15 10.20 6.54
C VAL A 74 2.29 11.38 6.12
N VAL A 75 1.29 11.13 5.27
CA VAL A 75 0.28 12.10 4.86
C VAL A 75 -1.09 11.44 4.92
N LEU A 76 -2.01 12.03 5.68
CA LEU A 76 -3.41 11.64 5.68
C LEU A 76 -4.19 12.64 4.82
N THR A 77 -4.77 12.17 3.72
CA THR A 77 -5.63 12.99 2.89
C THR A 77 -7.04 13.00 3.50
N PRO A 78 -7.61 14.17 3.83
CA PRO A 78 -8.98 14.24 4.31
C PRO A 78 -9.96 13.76 3.24
N VAL A 79 -11.01 13.06 3.67
CA VAL A 79 -12.15 12.66 2.84
C VAL A 79 -13.10 13.84 2.63
#